data_AF-A0A520I5E9-F1
#
_entry.id   AF-A0A520I5E9-F1
#
_cell.length_a   1.000
_cell.length_b   1.000
_cell.length_c   1.000
_cell.angle_alpha   90.00
_cell.angle_beta   90.00
_cell.angle_gamma   90.00
#
_symmetry.space_group_name_H-M   'P 1'
#
loop_
_entity.id
_entity.type
_entity.pdbx_description
1 polymer ?
#
loop_
_entity_poly.entity_id
_entity_poly.type
_entity_poly.pdbx_seq_one_letter_code
_entity_poly.pdbx_strand_id
1 'polypeptide(L)'
;MPRSVEFDEEQAIQRAMEVFWEKGYNGASLRDLTDAMKINSSSLYNTIGDKQELFVRCVKHYTEIRRKDLQKRLTSADSPFTIVVNYINDAVTVIIGEANSCMAVKTAFEVATNDQRVKDILKADSD
;
A
#
# COMPACT_ATOMS: atom_id res chain seq x y z
N MET A 1 -23.93 12.73 -22.61
CA MET A 1 -22.59 12.85 -21.98
C MET A 1 -22.42 11.65 -21.05
N PRO A 2 -21.30 10.90 -21.13
CA PRO A 2 -21.09 9.81 -20.18
C PRO A 2 -20.88 10.42 -18.79
N ARG A 3 -21.69 9.99 -17.83
CA ARG A 3 -21.65 10.45 -16.45
C ARG A 3 -20.42 9.81 -15.81
N SER A 4 -19.30 10.54 -15.71
CA SER A 4 -18.17 10.09 -14.92
C SER A 4 -18.63 10.04 -13.47
N VAL A 5 -18.77 8.83 -12.92
CA VAL A 5 -18.86 8.67 -11.48
C VAL A 5 -17.50 9.13 -10.95
N GLU A 6 -17.47 10.32 -10.33
CA GLU A 6 -16.34 10.70 -9.49
C GLU A 6 -16.23 9.64 -8.40
N PHE A 7 -15.18 8.82 -8.48
CA PHE A 7 -14.86 7.87 -7.43
C PHE A 7 -13.81 8.50 -6.52
N ASP A 8 -13.88 8.18 -5.23
CA ASP A 8 -12.82 8.55 -4.30
C ASP A 8 -11.58 7.71 -4.65
N GLU A 9 -10.57 8.38 -5.24
CA GLU A 9 -9.34 7.76 -5.69
C GLU A 9 -8.55 7.15 -4.54
N GLU A 10 -8.53 7.81 -3.38
CA GLU A 10 -7.80 7.34 -2.20
C GLU A 10 -8.43 6.05 -1.67
N GLN A 11 -9.76 6.00 -1.56
CA GLN A 11 -10.48 4.78 -1.20
C GLN A 11 -10.36 3.66 -2.24
N ALA A 12 -10.23 4.00 -3.53
CA ALA A 12 -9.99 3.01 -4.57
C ALA A 12 -8.57 2.43 -4.45
N ILE A 13 -7.55 3.27 -4.25
CA ILE A 13 -6.16 2.85 -4.04
C ILE A 13 -6.05 1.98 -2.79
N GLN A 14 -6.71 2.35 -1.69
CA GLN A 14 -6.75 1.55 -0.46
C GLN A 14 -7.33 0.15 -0.71
N ARG A 15 -8.43 0.04 -1.46
CA ARG A 15 -9.04 -1.26 -1.79
C ARG A 15 -8.19 -2.09 -2.76
N ALA A 16 -7.53 -1.45 -3.72
CA ALA A 16 -6.55 -2.13 -4.57
C ALA A 16 -5.34 -2.63 -3.77
N MET A 17 -4.90 -1.86 -2.77
CA MET A 17 -3.80 -2.22 -1.89
C MET A 17 -4.11 -3.52 -1.14
N GLU A 18 -5.33 -3.70 -0.63
CA GLU A 18 -5.78 -4.94 0.03
C GLU A 18 -5.71 -6.16 -0.91
N VAL A 19 -6.12 -6.01 -2.17
CA VAL A 19 -6.04 -7.09 -3.17
C VAL A 19 -4.59 -7.49 -3.43
N PHE A 20 -3.72 -6.52 -3.66
CA PHE A 20 -2.29 -6.77 -3.85
C PHE A 20 -1.63 -7.36 -2.59
N TRP A 21 -2.13 -7.02 -1.40
CA TRP A 21 -1.65 -7.56 -0.13
C TRP A 21 -1.97 -9.07 -0.03
N GLU A 22 -3.20 -9.46 -0.37
CA GLU A 22 -3.64 -10.85 -0.34
C GLU A 22 -2.99 -11.68 -1.46
N LYS A 23 -3.02 -11.17 -2.69
CA LYS A 23 -2.70 -11.94 -3.91
C LYS A 23 -1.30 -11.70 -4.49
N GLY A 24 -0.55 -10.72 -3.97
CA GLY A 24 0.70 -10.28 -4.58
C GLY A 24 0.49 -9.49 -5.87
N TYR A 25 1.57 -8.89 -6.40
CA TYR A 25 1.51 -8.14 -7.66
C TYR A 25 1.17 -9.07 -8.80
N ASN A 26 1.85 -10.21 -8.92
CA ASN A 26 1.65 -11.12 -10.05
C ASN A 26 0.31 -11.86 -9.97
N GLY A 27 -0.16 -12.22 -8.76
CA GLY A 27 -1.41 -12.96 -8.57
C GLY A 27 -2.68 -12.13 -8.67
N ALA A 28 -2.61 -10.80 -8.46
CA ALA A 28 -3.76 -9.92 -8.63
C ALA A 28 -4.11 -9.71 -10.13
N SER A 29 -5.29 -10.12 -10.58
CA SER A 29 -5.73 -9.79 -11.94
C SER A 29 -6.26 -8.36 -12.03
N LEU A 30 -6.29 -7.78 -13.24
CA LEU A 30 -6.95 -6.48 -13.46
C LEU A 30 -8.41 -6.49 -13.02
N ARG A 31 -9.10 -7.63 -13.17
CA ARG A 31 -10.49 -7.80 -12.75
C ARG A 31 -10.62 -7.76 -11.23
N ASP A 32 -9.76 -8.46 -10.51
CA ASP A 32 -9.75 -8.42 -9.04
C ASP A 32 -9.62 -6.97 -8.53
N LEU A 33 -8.72 -6.21 -9.16
CA LEU A 33 -8.45 -4.81 -8.82
C LEU A 33 -9.67 -3.93 -9.13
N THR A 34 -10.19 -3.98 -10.35
CA THR A 34 -11.35 -3.15 -10.74
C THR A 34 -12.60 -3.47 -9.91
N ASP A 35 -12.82 -4.74 -9.61
CA ASP A 35 -13.97 -5.20 -8.81
C ASP A 35 -13.85 -4.67 -7.36
N ALA A 36 -12.67 -4.80 -6.73
CA ALA A 36 -12.42 -4.26 -5.39
C ALA A 36 -12.54 -2.74 -5.33
N MET A 37 -11.98 -2.04 -6.32
CA MET A 37 -12.03 -0.59 -6.45
C MET A 37 -13.43 -0.06 -6.77
N LYS A 38 -14.34 -0.93 -7.24
CA LYS A 38 -15.68 -0.57 -7.76
C LYS A 38 -15.60 0.44 -8.92
N ILE A 39 -14.64 0.23 -9.81
CA ILE A 39 -14.50 1.02 -11.05
C ILE A 39 -14.46 0.08 -12.25
N ASN A 40 -14.64 0.61 -13.46
CA ASN A 40 -14.42 -0.16 -14.68
C ASN A 40 -12.97 -0.01 -15.16
N SER A 41 -12.52 -0.91 -16.06
CA SER A 41 -11.16 -0.89 -16.61
C SER A 41 -10.82 0.42 -17.31
N SER A 42 -11.77 1.05 -18.02
CA SER A 42 -11.52 2.33 -18.69
C SER A 42 -11.23 3.45 -17.69
N SER A 43 -11.93 3.50 -16.56
CA SER A 43 -11.66 4.45 -15.48
C SER A 43 -10.28 4.23 -14.85
N LEU A 44 -9.88 2.96 -14.67
CA LEU A 44 -8.54 2.63 -14.20
C LEU A 44 -7.47 3.17 -15.16
N TYR A 45 -7.61 2.87 -16.46
CA TYR A 45 -6.65 3.33 -17.48
C TYR A 45 -6.61 4.85 -17.65
N ASN A 46 -7.75 5.52 -17.57
CA ASN A 46 -7.82 6.96 -17.79
C ASN A 46 -7.36 7.79 -16.58
N THR A 47 -7.50 7.26 -15.36
CA THR A 47 -7.28 8.04 -14.11
C THR A 47 -5.98 7.65 -13.42
N ILE A 48 -5.68 6.35 -13.41
CA ILE A 48 -4.56 5.79 -12.67
C ILE A 48 -3.43 5.43 -13.64
N GLY A 49 -3.77 4.87 -14.79
CA GLY A 49 -2.81 4.33 -15.76
C GLY A 49 -2.94 2.81 -15.79
N ASP A 50 -1.86 2.09 -15.60
CA ASP A 50 -1.89 0.63 -15.64
C ASP A 50 -1.80 -0.01 -14.25
N LYS A 51 -1.74 -1.35 -14.23
CA LYS A 51 -1.58 -2.13 -13.00
C LYS A 51 -0.27 -1.78 -12.26
N GLN A 52 0.79 -1.46 -12.98
CA GLN A 52 2.08 -1.10 -12.39
C GLN A 52 1.98 0.27 -11.71
N GLU A 53 1.37 1.24 -12.35
CA GLU A 53 1.15 2.57 -11.80
C GLU A 53 0.20 2.53 -10.59
N LEU A 54 -0.88 1.75 -10.67
CA LEU A 54 -1.76 1.49 -9.52
C LEU A 54 -0.96 0.91 -8.35
N PHE A 55 -0.10 -0.07 -8.63
CA PHE A 55 0.73 -0.69 -7.60
C PHE A 55 1.69 0.30 -6.95
N VAL A 56 2.37 1.14 -7.74
CA VAL A 56 3.25 2.21 -7.23
C VAL A 56 2.47 3.16 -6.31
N ARG A 57 1.24 3.55 -6.70
CA ARG A 57 0.38 4.39 -5.85
C ARG A 57 -0.03 3.69 -4.55
N CYS A 58 -0.35 2.39 -4.59
CA CYS A 58 -0.63 1.60 -3.40
C CYS A 58 0.58 1.55 -2.45
N VAL A 59 1.79 1.29 -2.97
CA VAL A 59 3.03 1.28 -2.16
C VAL A 59 3.27 2.65 -1.53
N LYS A 60 3.11 3.74 -2.30
CA LYS A 60 3.23 5.10 -1.77
C LYS A 60 2.22 5.37 -0.66
N HIS A 61 0.94 5.04 -0.88
CA HIS A 61 -0.12 5.20 0.11
C HIS A 61 0.19 4.43 1.41
N TYR A 62 0.65 3.18 1.28
CA TYR A 62 1.09 2.37 2.41
C TYR A 62 2.20 3.03 3.23
N THR A 63 3.27 3.51 2.57
CA THR A 63 4.38 4.19 3.24
C THR A 63 3.93 5.47 3.94
N GLU A 64 3.03 6.24 3.33
CA GLU A 64 2.49 7.46 3.92
C GLU A 64 1.66 7.19 5.18
N ILE A 65 0.84 6.13 5.19
CA ILE A 65 0.08 5.71 6.38
C ILE A 65 1.05 5.37 7.53
N ARG A 66 2.08 4.56 7.25
CA ARG A 66 3.06 4.16 8.28
C ARG A 66 3.85 5.34 8.81
N ARG A 67 4.28 6.24 7.93
CA ARG A 67 4.99 7.46 8.32
C ARG A 67 4.12 8.37 9.19
N LYS A 68 2.83 8.54 8.85
CA LYS A 68 1.89 9.32 9.67
C LYS A 68 1.69 8.70 11.04
N ASP A 69 1.55 7.38 11.13
CA ASP A 69 1.44 6.66 12.41
C ASP A 69 2.69 6.85 13.27
N LEU A 70 3.88 6.69 12.69
CA LEU A 70 5.15 6.93 13.38
C LEU A 70 5.28 8.38 13.86
N GLN A 71 4.98 9.37 13.01
CA GLN A 71 5.02 10.79 13.39
C GLN A 71 4.09 11.08 14.58
N LYS A 72 2.87 10.51 14.58
CA LYS A 72 1.92 10.66 15.69
C LYS A 72 2.49 10.10 17.00
N ARG A 73 3.17 8.95 16.95
CA ARG A 73 3.84 8.35 18.12
C ARG A 73 5.01 9.19 18.61
N LEU A 74 5.81 9.73 17.69
CA LEU A 74 6.93 10.62 18.04
C LEU A 74 6.49 11.93 18.70
N THR A 75 5.24 12.36 18.47
CA THR A 75 4.64 13.51 19.16
C THR A 75 3.97 13.17 20.50
N SER A 76 3.98 11.90 20.93
CA SER A 76 3.44 11.52 22.24
C SER A 76 4.38 11.96 23.37
N ALA A 77 3.86 11.97 24.59
CA ALA A 77 4.66 12.27 25.80
C ALA A 77 5.52 11.07 26.27
N ASP A 78 5.58 9.98 25.49
CA ASP A 78 6.31 8.78 25.87
C ASP A 78 7.82 8.95 25.70
N SER A 79 8.58 8.14 26.43
CA SER A 79 10.03 8.10 26.22
C SER A 79 10.35 7.56 24.80
N PRO A 80 11.43 8.04 24.14
CA PRO A 80 11.84 7.51 22.85
C PRO A 80 12.01 5.97 22.82
N PHE A 81 12.49 5.40 23.94
CA PHE A 81 12.64 3.95 24.06
C PHE A 81 11.29 3.23 24.06
N THR A 82 10.30 3.76 24.79
CA THR A 82 8.93 3.23 24.81
C THR A 82 8.31 3.24 23.41
N ILE A 83 8.52 4.32 22.65
CA ILE A 83 8.02 4.45 21.27
C ILE A 83 8.60 3.35 20.38
N VAL A 84 9.92 3.12 20.45
CA VAL A 84 10.59 2.06 19.66
C VAL A 84 10.07 0.68 20.03
N VAL A 85 9.96 0.37 21.33
CA VAL A 85 9.47 -0.94 21.80
C VAL A 85 8.03 -1.19 21.32
N ASN A 86 7.15 -0.20 21.47
CA ASN A 86 5.76 -0.32 21.02
C ASN A 86 5.66 -0.48 19.50
N TYR A 87 6.46 0.28 18.74
CA TYR A 87 6.50 0.16 17.29
C TYR A 87 6.90 -1.24 16.81
N ILE A 88 7.94 -1.83 17.43
CA ILE A 88 8.38 -3.20 17.13
C ILE A 88 7.29 -4.21 17.51
N ASN A 89 6.68 -4.08 18.68
CA ASN A 89 5.63 -5.00 19.15
C ASN A 89 4.38 -4.94 18.25
N ASP A 90 3.99 -3.76 17.78
CA ASP A 90 2.86 -3.61 16.86
C ASP A 90 3.17 -4.26 15.51
N ALA A 91 4.38 -4.06 14.98
CA ALA A 91 4.82 -4.74 13.75
C ALA A 91 4.80 -6.27 13.90
N VAL A 92 5.29 -6.80 15.03
CA VAL A 92 5.25 -8.23 15.34
C VAL A 92 3.81 -8.74 15.45
N THR A 93 2.93 -7.97 16.07
CA THR A 93 1.50 -8.32 16.21
C THR A 93 0.83 -8.43 14.84
N VAL A 94 1.08 -7.48 13.94
CA VAL A 94 0.57 -7.55 12.56
C VAL A 94 1.16 -8.74 11.81
N ILE A 95 2.46 -9.01 11.96
CA ILE A 95 3.13 -10.11 11.24
C ILE A 95 2.62 -11.48 11.68
N ILE A 96 2.33 -11.66 12.97
CA ILE A 96 1.93 -12.96 13.54
C ILE A 96 0.39 -13.13 13.52
N GLY A 97 -0.35 -12.04 13.71
CA GLY A 97 -1.80 -12.04 13.87
C GLY A 97 -2.58 -12.05 12.55
N GLU A 98 -2.00 -11.58 11.45
CA GLU A 98 -2.65 -11.55 10.15
C GLU A 98 -1.97 -12.53 9.18
N ALA A 99 -2.75 -13.47 8.63
CA ALA A 99 -2.26 -14.48 7.68
C ALA A 99 -1.60 -13.89 6.42
N ASN A 100 -1.75 -12.58 6.20
CA ASN A 100 -1.27 -11.87 5.03
C ASN A 100 -0.03 -11.00 5.30
N SER A 101 0.68 -11.23 6.40
CA SER A 101 1.78 -10.39 6.92
C SER A 101 2.65 -9.65 5.88
N CYS A 102 2.44 -8.33 5.88
CA CYS A 102 3.16 -7.26 5.19
C CYS A 102 3.22 -7.33 3.64
N MET A 103 2.34 -6.55 3.01
CA MET A 103 2.42 -6.22 1.58
C MET A 103 3.82 -5.78 1.14
N ALA A 104 4.52 -4.97 1.94
CA ALA A 104 5.84 -4.47 1.59
C ALA A 104 6.89 -5.59 1.49
N VAL A 105 6.79 -6.65 2.31
CA VAL A 105 7.71 -7.80 2.22
C VAL A 105 7.42 -8.61 0.95
N LYS A 106 6.17 -8.99 0.69
CA LYS A 106 5.80 -9.71 -0.55
C LYS A 106 6.14 -8.90 -1.81
N THR A 107 5.85 -7.61 -1.79
CA THR A 107 6.15 -6.63 -2.86
C THR A 107 7.65 -6.45 -3.08
N ALA A 108 8.44 -6.38 -2.00
CA ALA A 108 9.88 -6.21 -2.10
C ALA A 108 10.55 -7.39 -2.83
N PHE A 109 10.07 -8.61 -2.57
CA PHE A 109 10.56 -9.81 -3.25
C PHE A 109 10.04 -9.94 -4.69
N GLU A 110 8.76 -9.64 -4.95
CA GLU A 110 8.15 -9.83 -6.28
C GLU A 110 8.50 -8.73 -7.29
N VAL A 111 8.56 -7.48 -6.86
CA VAL A 111 8.63 -6.31 -7.76
C VAL A 111 9.84 -5.43 -7.45
N ALA A 112 10.18 -5.21 -6.18
CA ALA A 112 11.30 -4.32 -5.85
C ALA A 112 12.67 -4.90 -6.20
N THR A 113 12.80 -6.12 -6.70
CA THR A 113 14.06 -6.59 -7.32
C THR A 113 14.24 -6.05 -8.74
N ASN A 114 13.12 -5.78 -9.45
CA ASN A 114 13.11 -5.48 -10.88
C ASN A 114 12.50 -4.10 -11.25
N ASP A 115 11.79 -3.43 -10.35
CA ASP A 115 11.24 -2.08 -10.55
C ASP A 115 11.99 -1.03 -9.72
N GLN A 116 12.68 -0.11 -10.40
CA GLN A 116 13.48 0.93 -9.75
C GLN A 116 12.63 1.95 -8.99
N ARG A 117 11.40 2.26 -9.44
CA ARG A 117 10.53 3.22 -8.75
C ARG A 117 10.08 2.69 -7.39
N VAL A 118 9.72 1.40 -7.34
CA VAL A 118 9.37 0.73 -6.08
C VAL A 118 10.57 0.68 -5.15
N LYS A 119 11.79 0.38 -5.66
CA LYS A 119 13.02 0.44 -4.85
C LYS A 119 13.24 1.81 -4.23
N ASP A 120 13.09 2.87 -5.02
CA ASP A 120 13.36 4.25 -4.57
C ASP A 120 12.36 4.69 -3.49
N ILE A 121 11.07 4.32 -3.63
CA ILE A 121 10.05 4.60 -2.60
C ILE A 121 10.37 3.87 -1.30
N LEU A 122 10.74 2.58 -1.37
CA LEU A 122 11.04 1.79 -0.17
C LEU A 122 12.31 2.26 0.54
N LYS A 123 13.34 2.70 -0.21
CA LYS A 123 14.55 3.30 0.37
C LYS A 123 14.21 4.60 1.10
N ALA A 124 13.43 5.48 0.48
CA ALA A 124 13.04 6.75 1.08
C ALA A 124 12.15 6.61 2.33
N ASP A 125 11.42 5.49 2.50
CA ASP A 125 10.67 5.18 3.73
C ASP A 125 11.58 4.64 4.85
N SER A 126 12.76 4.10 4.49
CA SER A 126 13.69 3.48 5.44
C SER A 126 14.74 4.46 6.00
N ASP A 127 14.91 5.61 5.34
CA ASP A 127 15.81 6.71 5.73
C ASP A 127 15.08 7.75 6.61
#